data_AF-A0A651E266-F1
#
_entry.id   AF-A0A651E266-F1
#
_cell.length_a   1.000
_cell.length_b   1.000
_cell.length_c   1.000
_cell.angle_alpha   90.00
_cell.angle_beta   90.00
_cell.angle_gamma   90.00
#
_symmetry.space_group_name_H-M   'P 1'
#
loop_
_entity.id
_entity.type
_entity.pdbx_description
1 polymer ?
#
loop_
_entity_poly.entity_id
_entity_poly.type
_entity_poly.pdbx_seq_one_letter_code
_entity_poly.pdbx_strand_id
1 'polypeptide(L)' 'MNRPADWYKDAVIYELHVRSFADSTGDGMGDFKGLTGKLDYLADLGVTALWL' A
#
# COMPACT_ATOMS: atom_id res chain seq x y z
N MET A 1 23.14 -21.61 -9.47
CA MET A 1 22.01 -20.75 -9.87
C MET A 1 21.93 -19.60 -8.89
N ASN A 2 22.26 -18.38 -9.33
CA ASN A 2 22.05 -17.18 -8.53
C ASN A 2 20.54 -16.89 -8.56
N ARG A 3 19.81 -17.19 -7.47
CA ARG A 3 18.39 -16.81 -7.40
C ARG A 3 18.34 -15.29 -7.29
N PRO A 4 17.43 -14.60 -8.02
CA PRO A 4 17.20 -13.18 -7.75
C PRO A 4 16.92 -13.01 -6.26
N ALA A 5 17.44 -11.93 -5.67
CA ALA A 5 17.25 -11.65 -4.25
C ALA A 5 15.76 -11.76 -3.90
N ASP A 6 15.45 -12.53 -2.86
CA ASP A 6 14.09 -12.77 -2.40
C ASP A 6 13.52 -11.46 -1.82
N TRP A 7 12.87 -10.63 -2.65
CA TRP A 7 12.40 -9.27 -2.30
C TRP A 7 11.62 -9.20 -0.98
N TYR A 8 10.85 -10.24 -0.66
CA TYR A 8 9.99 -10.31 0.51
C TYR A 8 10.77 -10.45 1.82
N LYS A 9 12.04 -10.89 1.78
CA LYS A 9 12.88 -11.01 2.98
C LYS A 9 13.33 -9.65 3.51
N ASP A 10 13.45 -8.66 2.61
CA ASP A 10 13.88 -7.29 2.93
C ASP A 10 12.71 -6.29 2.85
N ALA A 11 11.49 -6.78 2.61
CA ALA A 11 10.32 -5.93 2.42
C ALA A 11 9.77 -5.39 3.75
N VAL A 12 9.42 -4.11 3.75
CA VAL A 12 8.56 -3.50 4.77
C VAL A 12 7.13 -3.54 4.23
N ILE A 13 6.32 -4.46 4.76
CA ILE A 13 4.93 -4.66 4.34
C ILE A 13 4.01 -3.82 5.23
N TYR A 14 3.13 -3.03 4.62
CA TYR A 14 2.08 -2.30 5.32
C TYR A 14 0.72 -2.95 5.04
N GLU A 15 0.12 -3.50 6.10
CA GLU A 15 -1.24 -4.02 6.04
C GLU A 15 -2.23 -2.87 6.18
N LEU A 16 -3.16 -2.75 5.23
CA LEU A 16 -4.22 -1.77 5.28
C LEU A 16 -5.50 -2.35 4.70
N HIS A 17 -6.63 -1.92 5.25
CA HIS A 17 -7.93 -2.27 4.73
C HIS A 17 -8.50 -1.11 3.90
N VAL A 18 -8.76 -1.36 2.61
CA VAL A 18 -9.12 -0.32 1.62
C VAL A 18 -10.30 0.54 2.08
N ARG A 19 -11.34 -0.11 2.64
CA ARG A 19 -12.58 0.57 3.07
C ARG A 19 -12.41 1.54 4.23
N SER A 20 -11.31 1.47 4.96
CA SER A 20 -11.03 2.36 6.11
C SER A 20 -9.88 3.33 5.87
N PHE A 21 -9.26 3.30 4.68
CA PHE A 21 -8.01 4.01 4.44
C PHE A 21 -8.21 5.43 3.88
N ALA A 22 -8.82 5.56 2.70
CA ALA A 22 -9.03 6.85 2.06
C ALA A 22 -10.25 6.82 1.14
N ASP A 23 -11.20 7.73 1.39
CA ASP A 23 -12.42 7.93 0.60
C ASP A 23 -12.18 9.01 -0.46
N SER A 24 -12.47 8.70 -1.72
CA SER A 24 -12.37 9.64 -2.85
C SER A 24 -13.73 10.11 -3.38
N THR A 25 -14.82 9.44 -3.00
CA THR A 25 -16.19 9.71 -3.48
C THR A 25 -17.00 10.54 -2.50
N GLY A 26 -16.58 10.62 -1.23
CA GLY A 26 -17.26 11.33 -0.15
C GLY A 26 -18.45 10.56 0.43
N ASP A 27 -18.52 9.25 0.22
CA ASP A 27 -19.60 8.39 0.74
C ASP A 27 -19.31 7.79 2.13
N GLY A 28 -18.13 8.06 2.68
CA GLY A 28 -17.68 7.58 3.99
C GLY A 28 -16.97 6.22 3.95
N MET A 29 -16.81 5.61 2.78
CA MET A 29 -16.10 4.36 2.59
C MET A 29 -14.84 4.55 1.75
N GLY A 30 -13.72 4.02 2.23
CA GLY A 30 -12.49 4.04 1.48
C GLY A 30 -12.55 3.21 0.20
N ASP A 31 -11.82 3.66 -0.82
CA ASP A 31 -11.84 3.07 -2.15
C ASP A 31 -10.44 3.02 -2.79
N PHE A 32 -10.31 2.29 -3.89
CA PHE A 32 -9.02 2.13 -4.57
C PHE A 32 -8.46 3.41 -5.18
N LYS A 33 -9.32 4.37 -5.59
CA LYS A 33 -8.86 5.67 -6.09
C LYS A 33 -8.29 6.50 -4.93
N GLY A 34 -8.94 6.47 -3.77
CA GLY A 34 -8.44 7.07 -2.54
C GLY A 34 -7.10 6.47 -2.13
N LEU A 35 -6.97 5.13 -2.14
CA LEU A 35 -5.69 4.45 -1.90
C LEU A 35 -4.61 4.87 -2.90
N THR A 36 -4.92 4.87 -4.20
CA THR A 36 -3.98 5.25 -5.26
C THR A 36 -3.48 6.68 -5.07
N GLY A 37 -4.35 7.60 -4.64
CA GLY A 37 -4.00 8.99 -4.33
C GLY A 37 -3.11 9.18 -3.11
N LYS A 38 -2.79 8.11 -2.36
CA LYS A 38 -1.89 8.10 -1.21
C LYS A 38 -0.64 7.24 -1.42
N LEU A 39 -0.40 6.73 -2.63
CA LEU A 39 0.80 5.92 -2.91
C LEU A 39 2.09 6.70 -2.68
N ASP A 40 2.13 7.99 -3.02
CA ASP A 40 3.30 8.83 -2.76
C ASP A 40 3.61 8.92 -1.25
N TYR A 41 2.57 9.08 -0.42
CA TYR A 41 2.72 9.05 1.04
C TYR A 41 3.27 7.70 1.55
N LEU A 42 2.77 6.58 1.01
CA LEU A 42 3.21 5.24 1.40
C LEU A 42 4.66 4.96 0.94
N ALA A 43 5.04 5.49 -0.23
CA ALA A 43 6.40 5.42 -0.73
C ALA A 43 7.36 6.27 0.12
N ASP A 44 6.96 7.49 0.48
CA ASP A 44 7.74 8.38 1.36
C ASP A 44 7.91 7.80 2.78
N LEU A 45 6.92 7.04 3.26
CA LEU A 45 7.00 6.29 4.51
C LEU A 45 8.04 5.16 4.45
N GLY A 46 8.47 4.74 3.26
CA GLY A 46 9.44 3.66 3.04
C GLY A 46 8.82 2.26 2.97
N VAL A 47 7.51 2.16 2.77
CA VAL A 47 6.83 0.88 2.58
C VAL A 47 7.18 0.33 1.20
N THR A 48 7.51 -0.96 1.13
CA THR A 48 7.91 -1.61 -0.13
C THR A 48 6.84 -2.52 -0.71
N ALA A 49 5.83 -2.89 0.09
CA ALA A 49 4.70 -3.70 -0.34
C ALA A 49 3.45 -3.41 0.50
N LEU A 50 2.27 -3.53 -0.11
CA LEU A 50 0.99 -3.40 0.57
C LEU A 50 0.32 -4.76 0.69
N TRP A 51 -0.27 -5.02 1.86
CA TRP A 51 -1.21 -6.12 2.07
C TRP A 51 -2.60 -5.51 2.26
N LEU A 52 -3.52 -5.89 1.37
CA LEU A 52 -4.88 -5.36 1.27
C LEU A 52 -5.95 -6.34 1.77
#